data_AF-A0A0A9WKH2-F1
#
_entry.id   AF-A0A0A9WKH2-F1
#
_cell.length_a   1.000
_cell.length_b   1.000
_cell.length_c   1.000
_cell.angle_alpha   90.00
_cell.angle_beta   90.00
_cell.angle_gamma   90.00
#
_symmetry.space_group_name_H-M   'P 1'
#
loop_
_entity.id
_entity.type
_entity.pdbx_description
1 polymer ?
#
loop_
_entity_poly.entity_id
_entity_poly.type
_entity_poly.pdbx_seq_one_letter_code
_entity_poly.pdbx_strand_id
1 'polypeptide(L)'
;MPQVADSIMQNTTYHFTHYDHIRIAQICERVQLYQRALENYVDIIDIKRVLSYASTMDQQFLIDYFGKLPVDVGIESMYDILRYNMTQNIRVVVEIAKKWVEY
;
A
#
# COMPACT_ATOMS: atom_id res chain seq x y z
N MET A 1 24.46 31.78 -5.65
CA MET A 1 25.16 31.23 -4.48
C MET A 1 24.67 29.80 -4.24
N PRO A 2 25.32 28.79 -4.85
CA PRO A 2 24.91 27.38 -4.83
C PRO A 2 25.97 26.51 -4.15
N GLN A 3 26.36 26.83 -2.91
CA GLN A 3 27.45 26.11 -2.23
C GLN A 3 27.04 25.58 -0.84
N VAL A 4 25.89 26.02 -0.30
CA VAL A 4 25.40 25.57 1.01
C VAL A 4 24.57 24.29 0.89
N ALA A 5 23.90 24.07 -0.25
CA ALA A 5 23.13 22.85 -0.49
C ALA A 5 24.04 21.61 -0.58
N ASP A 6 25.23 21.74 -1.16
CA ASP A 6 26.19 20.63 -1.28
C ASP A 6 26.83 20.24 0.07
N SER A 7 26.94 21.18 1.02
CA SER A 7 27.44 20.87 2.37
C SER A 7 26.41 20.17 3.26
N ILE A 8 25.12 20.32 2.98
CA ILE A 8 24.06 19.60 3.71
C ILE A 8 23.95 18.15 3.19
N MET A 9 24.15 17.93 1.88
CA MET A 9 24.11 16.58 1.29
C MET A 9 25.36 15.72 1.59
N GLN A 10 26.44 16.30 2.10
CA GLN A 10 27.66 15.58 2.48
C GLN A 10 27.68 15.05 3.93
N ASN A 11 26.64 15.28 4.73
CA ASN A 11 26.60 14.75 6.11
C ASN A 11 26.03 13.33 6.15
N THR A 12 26.80 12.41 5.57
CA THR A 12 26.64 10.96 5.54
C THR A 12 26.92 10.32 6.91
N THR A 13 26.41 10.90 8.00
CA THR A 13 26.67 10.38 9.34
C THR A 13 25.52 10.77 10.26
N TYR A 14 24.88 9.76 10.86
CA TYR A 14 23.77 9.83 11.82
C TYR A 14 22.36 9.54 11.26
N HIS A 15 22.14 8.22 11.05
CA HIS A 15 20.92 7.47 11.37
C HIS A 15 19.78 7.37 10.35
N PHE A 16 20.09 6.81 9.19
CA PHE A 16 19.18 5.90 8.46
C PHE A 16 19.01 4.56 9.21
N THR A 17 18.55 4.55 10.46
CA THR A 17 18.46 3.32 11.28
C THR A 17 17.08 3.01 11.82
N HIS A 18 16.10 3.90 11.67
CA HIS A 18 14.67 3.58 11.75
C HIS A 18 13.96 4.50 10.76
N TYR A 19 13.87 4.10 9.50
CA TYR A 19 12.80 4.63 8.67
C TYR A 19 11.51 4.19 9.36
N ASP A 20 10.80 5.13 9.95
CA ASP A 20 9.52 4.85 10.58
C ASP A 20 8.51 4.66 9.44
N HIS A 21 8.49 3.44 8.90
CA HIS A 21 7.70 3.06 7.72
C HIS A 21 6.23 3.44 7.90
N ILE A 22 5.75 3.40 9.15
CA ILE A 22 4.41 3.86 9.56
C ILE A 22 4.24 5.36 9.31
N ARG A 23 5.20 6.19 9.71
CA ARG A 23 5.12 7.65 9.53
C ARG A 23 5.14 8.05 8.05
N ILE A 24 5.90 7.34 7.22
CA ILE A 24 5.88 7.53 5.76
C ILE A 24 4.53 7.12 5.18
N ALA A 25 4.02 5.95 5.57
CA ALA A 25 2.75 5.45 5.09
C ALA A 25 1.59 6.40 5.46
N GLN A 26 1.60 6.98 6.67
CA GLN A 26 0.63 8.00 7.09
C GLN A 26 0.72 9.29 6.27
N ILE A 27 1.92 9.72 5.89
CA ILE A 27 2.10 10.90 5.01
C ILE A 27 1.60 10.57 3.60
N CYS A 28 1.94 9.38 3.07
CA CYS A 28 1.43 8.91 1.79
C CYS A 28 -0.10 8.84 1.77
N GLU A 29 -0.73 8.37 2.85
CA GLU A 29 -2.19 8.34 3.00
C GLU A 29 -2.80 9.75 2.97
N ARG A 30 -2.19 10.73 3.65
CA ARG A 30 -2.63 12.14 3.63
C ARG A 30 -2.54 12.80 2.26
N VAL A 31 -1.58 12.38 1.44
CA VAL A 31 -1.36 12.89 0.08
C VAL A 31 -2.09 12.01 -0.96
N GLN A 32 -2.93 11.06 -0.52
CA GLN A 32 -3.68 10.12 -1.37
C GLN A 32 -2.79 9.19 -2.23
N LEU A 33 -1.52 9.02 -1.84
CA LEU A 33 -0.55 8.10 -2.44
C LEU A 33 -0.68 6.70 -1.83
N TYR A 34 -1.84 6.08 -1.99
CA TYR A 34 -2.19 4.84 -1.30
C TYR A 34 -1.36 3.62 -1.72
N GLN A 35 -0.90 3.55 -2.98
CA GLN A 35 -0.01 2.46 -3.45
C GLN A 35 1.31 2.42 -2.68
N ARG A 36 1.94 3.59 -2.49
CA ARG A 36 3.17 3.73 -1.71
C ARG A 36 2.92 3.46 -0.23
N ALA A 37 1.73 3.82 0.29
CA ALA A 37 1.36 3.49 1.65
C ALA A 37 1.26 1.97 1.86
N LEU A 38 0.65 1.21 0.95
CA LEU A 38 0.55 -0.26 1.03
C LEU A 38 1.89 -0.99 0.99
N GLU A 39 2.90 -0.42 0.31
CA GLU A 39 4.25 -0.98 0.31
C GLU A 39 5.01 -0.74 1.61
N ASN A 40 4.61 0.27 2.39
CA ASN A 40 5.28 0.65 3.64
C ASN A 40 4.51 0.21 4.89
N TYR A 41 3.22 -0.11 4.77
CA TYR A 41 2.46 -0.68 5.88
C TYR A 41 2.82 -2.15 6.11
N VAL A 42 3.08 -2.47 7.37
CA VAL A 42 3.41 -3.83 7.85
C VAL A 42 2.25 -4.42 8.65
N ASP A 43 1.43 -3.57 9.28
CA ASP A 43 0.28 -3.99 10.06
C ASP A 43 -0.94 -4.26 9.15
N ILE A 44 -1.56 -5.41 9.35
CA ILE A 44 -2.78 -5.85 8.65
C ILE A 44 -3.91 -4.84 8.86
N ILE A 45 -3.99 -4.20 10.03
CA ILE A 45 -5.04 -3.23 10.35
C ILE A 45 -4.93 -2.00 9.43
N ASP A 46 -3.71 -1.48 9.25
CA ASP A 46 -3.47 -0.32 8.40
C ASP A 46 -3.58 -0.68 6.91
N ILE A 47 -3.12 -1.88 6.51
CA ILE A 47 -3.31 -2.41 5.16
C ILE A 47 -4.81 -2.45 4.80
N LYS A 48 -5.66 -3.02 5.67
CA LYS A 48 -7.12 -3.07 5.45
C LYS A 48 -7.74 -1.66 5.33
N ARG A 49 -7.26 -0.71 6.14
CA ARG A 49 -7.72 0.69 6.06
C ARG A 49 -7.38 1.30 4.70
N VAL A 50 -6.15 1.15 4.23
CA VAL A 50 -5.72 1.69 2.94
C VAL A 50 -6.43 0.98 1.78
N LEU A 51 -6.65 -0.33 1.89
CA LEU A 51 -7.43 -1.10 0.93
C LEU A 51 -8.89 -0.65 0.83
N SER A 52 -9.43 0.06 1.83
CA SER A 52 -10.76 0.68 1.72
C SER A 52 -10.79 1.76 0.62
N TYR A 53 -9.63 2.35 0.28
CA TYR A 53 -9.45 3.27 -0.84
C TYR A 53 -9.01 2.59 -2.14
N ALA A 54 -9.08 1.25 -2.22
CA ALA A 54 -8.67 0.47 -3.40
C ALA A 54 -9.36 0.92 -4.70
N SER A 55 -10.57 1.48 -4.63
CA SER A 55 -11.27 2.01 -5.81
C SER A 55 -10.56 3.17 -6.50
N THR A 56 -9.64 3.85 -5.80
CA THR A 56 -8.86 4.99 -6.32
C THR A 56 -7.48 4.59 -6.82
N MET A 57 -7.09 3.31 -6.62
CA MET A 57 -5.78 2.80 -6.99
C MET A 57 -5.83 2.07 -8.33
N ASP A 58 -4.65 1.92 -8.94
CA ASP A 58 -4.52 1.06 -10.11
C ASP A 58 -4.90 -0.40 -9.79
N GLN A 59 -5.77 -0.96 -10.62
CA GLN A 59 -6.26 -2.33 -10.49
C GLN A 59 -5.14 -3.34 -10.69
N GLN A 60 -4.19 -3.06 -11.59
CA GLN A 60 -3.06 -3.96 -11.86
C GLN A 60 -2.15 -4.07 -10.64
N PHE A 61 -1.89 -2.95 -9.97
CA PHE A 61 -1.12 -2.93 -8.72
C PHE A 61 -1.78 -3.78 -7.64
N LEU A 62 -3.09 -3.64 -7.45
CA LEU A 62 -3.83 -4.42 -6.45
C LEU A 62 -3.73 -5.92 -6.75
N ILE A 63 -3.93 -6.32 -8.01
CA ILE A 63 -3.80 -7.71 -8.45
C ILE A 63 -2.42 -8.29 -8.10
N ASP A 64 -1.35 -7.54 -8.33
CA ASP A 64 0.00 -8.01 -8.06
C ASP A 64 0.36 -7.93 -6.56
N TYR A 65 -0.25 -7.02 -5.81
CA TYR A 65 -0.09 -6.91 -4.35
C TYR A 65 -0.78 -8.06 -3.61
N PHE A 66 -2.00 -8.44 -4.01
CA PHE A 66 -2.71 -9.58 -3.43
C PHE A 66 -1.96 -10.90 -3.62
N GLY A 67 -1.14 -11.01 -4.66
CA GLY A 67 -0.24 -12.15 -4.86
C GLY A 67 0.90 -12.30 -3.86
N LYS A 68 1.25 -11.22 -3.16
CA LYS A 68 2.31 -11.21 -2.13
C LYS A 68 1.74 -11.42 -0.74
N LEU A 69 0.42 -11.31 -0.58
CA LEU A 69 -0.25 -11.49 0.71
C LEU A 69 -0.52 -12.99 0.97
N PRO A 70 -0.52 -13.42 2.24
CA PRO A 70 -1.02 -14.74 2.60
C PRO A 70 -2.49 -14.91 2.18
N VAL A 71 -2.85 -16.10 1.70
CA VAL A 71 -4.20 -16.41 1.18
C VAL A 71 -5.30 -16.07 2.20
N ASP A 72 -5.10 -16.44 3.47
CA ASP A 72 -6.07 -16.17 4.54
C ASP A 72 -6.35 -14.68 4.72
N VAL A 73 -5.29 -13.85 4.70
CA VAL A 73 -5.38 -12.39 4.83
C VAL A 73 -5.93 -11.75 3.54
N GLY A 74 -5.58 -12.31 2.39
CA GLY A 74 -6.05 -11.86 1.08
C GLY A 74 -7.56 -12.02 0.93
N ILE A 75 -8.10 -13.19 1.30
CA ILE A 75 -9.54 -13.47 1.22
C ILE A 75 -10.33 -12.57 2.18
N GLU A 76 -9.87 -12.42 3.42
CA GLU A 76 -10.51 -11.54 4.40
C GLU A 76 -10.51 -10.08 3.92
N SER A 77 -9.38 -9.62 3.38
CA SER A 77 -9.25 -8.26 2.85
C SER A 77 -10.13 -8.04 1.60
N MET A 78 -10.27 -9.04 0.73
CA MET A 78 -11.22 -8.97 -0.41
C MET A 78 -12.66 -8.81 0.05
N TYR A 79 -13.07 -9.53 1.10
CA TYR A 79 -14.39 -9.39 1.70
C TYR A 79 -14.62 -7.98 2.25
N ASP A 80 -13.66 -7.43 2.98
CA ASP A 80 -13.73 -6.08 3.55
C ASP A 80 -13.83 -5.00 2.46
N ILE A 81 -13.06 -5.14 1.36
CA ILE A 81 -13.10 -4.22 0.22
C ILE A 81 -14.48 -4.24 -0.48
N LEU A 82 -15.09 -5.42 -0.63
CA LEU A 82 -16.43 -5.56 -1.20
C LEU A 82 -17.50 -4.95 -0.29
N ARG A 83 -17.32 -5.06 1.04
CA ARG A 83 -18.23 -4.47 2.03
C ARG A 83 -18.20 -2.94 2.00
N TYR A 84 -17.04 -2.34 1.75
CA TYR A 84 -16.90 -0.88 1.65
C TYR A 84 -17.49 -0.32 0.36
N ASN A 85 -17.20 -0.93 -0.79
CA ASN A 85 -17.71 -0.45 -2.07
C ASN A 85 -17.83 -1.58 -3.09
N MET A 86 -18.94 -2.32 -3.02
CA MET A 86 -19.19 -3.47 -3.89
C MET A 86 -19.19 -3.08 -5.38
N THR A 87 -19.85 -1.99 -5.76
CA THR A 87 -20.07 -1.65 -7.17
C THR A 87 -18.78 -1.33 -7.91
N GLN A 88 -17.84 -0.63 -7.27
CA GLN A 88 -16.55 -0.29 -7.89
C GLN A 88 -15.51 -1.41 -7.72
N ASN A 89 -15.52 -2.12 -6.59
CA ASN A 89 -14.47 -3.07 -6.28
C ASN A 89 -14.74 -4.49 -6.79
N ILE A 90 -15.98 -4.85 -7.16
CA ILE A 90 -16.30 -6.21 -7.61
C ILE A 90 -15.50 -6.62 -8.84
N ARG A 91 -15.20 -5.69 -9.76
CA ARG A 91 -14.40 -5.99 -10.96
C ARG A 91 -12.97 -6.38 -10.60
N VAL A 92 -12.31 -5.59 -9.73
CA VAL A 92 -10.92 -5.87 -9.33
C VAL A 92 -10.83 -7.13 -8.48
N VAL A 93 -11.78 -7.37 -7.58
CA VAL A 93 -11.80 -8.59 -6.74
C VAL A 93 -12.01 -9.85 -7.57
N VAL A 94 -12.86 -9.81 -8.58
CA VAL A 94 -13.04 -10.95 -9.51
C VAL A 94 -11.75 -11.23 -10.29
N GLU A 95 -11.04 -10.20 -10.74
CA GLU A 95 -9.77 -10.38 -11.45
C GLU A 95 -8.65 -10.90 -10.52
N ILE A 96 -8.60 -10.42 -9.27
CA ILE A 96 -7.70 -10.97 -8.23
C ILE A 96 -8.02 -12.46 -8.01
N ALA A 97 -9.29 -12.79 -7.81
CA ALA A 97 -9.72 -14.17 -7.59
C ALA A 97 -9.34 -15.06 -8.79
N LYS A 98 -9.60 -14.64 -10.02
CA LYS A 98 -9.20 -15.40 -11.22
C LYS A 98 -7.70 -15.69 -11.27
N LYS A 99 -6.86 -14.70 -10.91
CA LYS A 99 -5.40 -14.84 -11.01
C LYS A 99 -4.80 -15.68 -9.88
N TRP A 100 -5.41 -15.68 -8.70
CA TRP A 100 -4.84 -16.28 -7.49
C TRP A 100 -5.64 -17.48 -6.93
N VAL A 101 -6.70 -17.94 -7.62
CA VAL A 101 -7.48 -19.16 -7.27
C VAL A 101 -6.69 -20.47 -7.42
N GLU A 102 -5.54 -20.47 -8.10
CA GLU A 102 -4.76 -21.69 -8.38
C GLU A 102 -3.70 -22.07 -7.32
N TYR A 103 -3.61 -21.34 -6.20
CA TYR A 103 -2.62 -21.62 -5.13
C TYR A 103 -3.25 -21.87 -3.77
#